data_AF-A0A957SAK7-F1
#
_entry.id   AF-A0A957SAK7-F1
#
_cell.length_a   1.000
_cell.length_b   1.000
_cell.length_c   1.000
_cell.angle_alpha   90.00
_cell.angle_beta   90.00
_cell.angle_gamma   90.00
#
_symmetry.space_group_name_H-M   'P 1'
#
loop_
_entity.id
_entity.type
_entity.pdbx_description
1 polymer ?
#
loop_
_entity_poly.entity_id
_entity_poly.type
_entity_poly.pdbx_seq_one_letter_code
_entity_poly.pdbx_strand_id
1 'polypeptide(L)'
;MLSKDFIARVQNKLARESHRSLKRFYHLKNSRDIQKRIMFVMGCQRSGTTLMMHILEKDYATSIYHEQSVLSSGDKVERLRLNSLAFVKKVLTRDRAQFIV
;
A
#
# COMPACT_ATOMS: atom_id res chain seq x y z
N MET A 1 32.52 5.81 19.65
CA MET A 1 32.36 5.47 18.22
C MET A 1 31.01 4.78 18.05
N LEU A 2 30.06 5.38 17.33
CA LEU A 2 28.74 4.76 17.13
C LEU A 2 28.92 3.47 16.31
N SER A 3 28.25 2.39 16.75
CA SER A 3 28.26 1.12 16.01
C SER A 3 27.70 1.34 14.59
N LYS A 4 28.34 0.73 13.59
CA LYS A 4 27.90 0.76 12.19
C LYS A 4 26.44 0.29 12.04
N ASP A 5 26.02 -0.66 12.87
CA ASP A 5 24.65 -1.18 12.88
C ASP A 5 23.63 -0.14 13.33
N PHE A 6 24.00 0.70 14.31
CA PHE A 6 23.14 1.77 14.77
C PHE A 6 22.94 2.83 13.68
N ILE A 7 24.02 3.21 12.99
CA ILE A 7 23.96 4.16 11.87
C ILE A 7 23.08 3.62 10.74
N ALA A 8 23.25 2.36 10.35
CA ALA A 8 22.45 1.71 9.32
C ALA A 8 20.95 1.67 9.68
N ARG A 9 20.61 1.38 10.95
CA ARG A 9 19.21 1.40 11.42
C ARG A 9 18.59 2.79 11.33
N VAL A 10 19.33 3.83 11.73
CA VAL A 10 18.86 5.22 11.65
C VAL A 10 18.67 5.65 10.20
N GLN A 11 19.64 5.36 9.32
CA GLN A 11 19.54 5.65 7.88
C GLN A 11 18.33 4.97 7.24
N ASN A 12 18.11 3.68 7.53
CA ASN A 12 16.95 2.95 7.04
C ASN A 12 15.63 3.52 7.56
N LYS A 13 15.57 3.97 8.82
CA LYS A 13 14.38 4.63 9.37
C LYS A 13 14.10 5.95 8.64
N LEU A 14 15.12 6.79 8.47
CA LEU A 14 15.00 8.06 7.75
C LEU A 14 14.55 7.86 6.30
N ALA A 15 15.14 6.89 5.60
CA ALA A 15 14.76 6.58 4.22
C ALA A 15 13.30 6.11 4.09
N ARG A 16 12.78 5.38 5.08
CA ARG A 16 11.38 4.93 5.09
C ARG A 16 10.42 6.10 5.31
N GLU A 17 10.73 7.01 6.22
CA GLU A 17 9.88 8.17 6.49
C GLU A 17 9.92 9.20 5.36
N SER A 18 11.09 9.42 4.75
CA SER A 18 11.21 10.29 3.58
C SER A 18 10.43 9.74 2.40
N HIS A 19 10.56 8.44 2.11
CA HIS A 19 9.79 7.75 1.09
C HIS A 19 8.28 7.89 1.31
N ARG A 20 7.80 7.67 2.55
CA ARG A 20 6.37 7.82 2.89
C ARG A 20 5.87 9.24 2.64
N SER A 21 6.69 10.24 2.98
CA SER A 21 6.35 11.66 2.81
C SER A 21 6.31 12.05 1.33
N LEU A 22 7.31 11.64 0.56
CA LEU A 22 7.38 11.83 -0.90
C LEU A 22 6.21 11.15 -1.61
N LYS A 23 5.89 9.91 -1.23
CA LYS A 23 4.74 9.16 -1.76
C LYS A 23 3.44 9.90 -1.51
N ARG A 24 3.23 10.42 -0.30
CA ARG A 24 2.06 11.22 0.04
C ARG A 24 1.98 12.49 -0.80
N PHE A 25 3.09 13.19 -0.98
CA PHE A 25 3.15 14.38 -1.83
C PHE A 25 2.82 14.05 -3.30
N TYR A 26 3.38 12.96 -3.82
CA TYR A 26 3.09 12.46 -5.16
C TYR A 26 1.59 12.17 -5.35
N HIS A 27 0.96 11.45 -4.43
CA HIS A 27 -0.49 11.22 -4.44
C HIS A 27 -1.31 12.52 -4.32
N LEU A 28 -0.84 13.51 -3.54
CA LEU A 28 -1.55 14.77 -3.39
C LEU A 28 -1.58 15.60 -4.68
N LYS A 29 -0.53 15.50 -5.51
CA LYS A 29 -0.43 16.15 -6.81
C LYS A 29 -1.39 15.55 -7.86
N ASN A 30 -1.74 14.28 -7.71
CA ASN A 30 -2.64 13.60 -8.65
C ASN A 30 -4.11 14.01 -8.46
N SER A 31 -4.84 14.10 -9.58
CA SER A 31 -6.29 14.26 -9.57
C SER A 31 -6.96 12.97 -9.07
N ARG A 32 -8.13 13.13 -8.44
CA ARG A 32 -9.00 11.98 -8.09
C ARG A 32 -9.66 11.34 -9.31
N ASP A 33 -9.77 12.10 -10.40
CA ASP A 33 -10.44 11.70 -11.65
C ASP A 33 -9.48 11.08 -12.69
N ILE A 34 -8.29 10.67 -12.24
CA ILE A 34 -7.36 9.93 -13.10
C ILE A 34 -7.93 8.53 -13.40
N GLN A 35 -7.75 8.06 -14.63
CA GLN A 35 -8.05 6.67 -14.96
C GLN A 35 -7.19 5.73 -14.10
N LYS A 36 -7.85 4.92 -13.27
CA LYS A 36 -7.18 4.01 -12.33
C LYS A 36 -7.06 2.62 -12.92
N ARG A 37 -5.95 1.96 -12.61
CA ARG A 37 -5.75 0.53 -12.92
C ARG A 37 -5.71 -0.24 -11.61
N ILE A 38 -6.52 -1.29 -11.51
CA ILE A 38 -6.57 -2.16 -10.34
C ILE A 38 -5.84 -3.45 -10.68
N MET A 39 -4.87 -3.84 -9.87
CA MET A 39 -4.08 -5.05 -10.03
C MET A 39 -4.28 -5.96 -8.82
N PHE A 40 -4.94 -7.10 -9.02
CA PHE A 40 -5.06 -8.10 -7.96
C PHE A 40 -3.81 -8.99 -7.94
N VAL A 41 -3.14 -9.05 -6.80
CA VAL A 41 -2.10 -10.06 -6.55
C VAL A 41 -2.77 -11.30 -5.97
N MET A 42 -2.82 -12.37 -6.77
CA MET A 42 -3.45 -13.64 -6.39
C MET A 42 -2.41 -14.76 -6.40
N GLY A 43 -2.53 -15.68 -5.45
CA GLY A 43 -1.63 -16.82 -5.31
C GLY A 43 -2.08 -17.74 -4.18
N CYS A 44 -1.45 -18.91 -4.07
CA CYS A 44 -1.63 -19.77 -2.90
C CYS A 44 -0.79 -19.26 -1.72
N GLN A 45 -1.11 -19.72 -0.51
CA GLN A 45 -0.35 -19.34 0.67
C GLN A 45 1.13 -19.72 0.51
N ARG A 46 2.04 -18.81 0.89
CA ARG A 46 3.50 -18.95 0.77
C ARG A 46 4.05 -18.88 -0.66
N SER A 47 3.30 -18.38 -1.64
CA SER A 47 3.81 -18.17 -3.01
C SER A 47 4.61 -16.87 -3.21
N GLY A 48 4.92 -16.13 -2.12
CA GLY A 48 5.67 -14.87 -2.21
C GLY A 48 4.83 -13.62 -2.53
N THR A 49 3.49 -13.69 -2.44
CA THR A 49 2.61 -12.53 -2.64
C THR A 49 2.97 -11.36 -1.72
N THR A 50 3.31 -11.61 -0.46
CA THR A 50 3.76 -10.57 0.48
C THR A 50 5.03 -9.85 0.02
N LEU A 51 6.01 -10.58 -0.53
CA LEU A 51 7.22 -9.98 -1.06
C LEU A 51 6.91 -9.09 -2.28
N MET A 52 6.04 -9.56 -3.18
CA MET A 52 5.57 -8.77 -4.32
C MET A 52 4.91 -7.46 -3.84
N MET A 53 4.03 -7.54 -2.84
CA MET A 53 3.39 -6.35 -2.26
C MET A 53 4.43 -5.37 -1.69
N HIS A 54 5.45 -5.85 -0.98
CA HIS A 54 6.52 -4.98 -0.46
C HIS A 54 7.38 -4.32 -1.55
N ILE A 55 7.58 -4.98 -2.69
CA ILE A 55 8.25 -4.37 -3.84
C ILE A 55 7.37 -3.26 -4.41
N LEU A 56 6.09 -3.53 -4.63
CA LEU A 56 5.14 -2.56 -5.17
C LEU A 56 4.90 -1.37 -4.23
N GLU A 57 4.99 -1.56 -2.92
CA GLU A 57 4.93 -0.47 -1.93
C GLU A 57 5.99 0.62 -2.15
N LYS A 58 7.12 0.28 -2.77
CA LYS A 58 8.22 1.21 -3.08
C LYS A 58 7.97 2.10 -4.28
N ASP A 59 6.96 1.81 -5.09
CA ASP A 59 6.56 2.68 -6.19
C ASP A 59 5.68 3.83 -5.65
N TYR A 60 5.91 5.05 -6.11
CA TYR A 60 5.08 6.21 -5.78
C TYR A 60 3.74 6.23 -6.51
N ALA A 61 3.61 5.53 -7.64
CA ALA A 61 2.38 5.48 -8.41
C ALA A 61 1.32 4.52 -7.85
N THR A 62 1.69 3.73 -6.84
CA THR A 62 0.86 2.65 -6.29
C THR A 62 0.23 2.99 -4.93
N SER A 63 -1.01 2.56 -4.74
CA SER A 63 -1.62 2.41 -3.41
C SER A 63 -1.83 0.92 -3.15
N ILE A 64 -1.37 0.42 -2.01
CA ILE A 64 -1.34 -1.01 -1.70
C ILE A 64 -2.35 -1.31 -0.60
N TYR A 65 -3.29 -2.20 -0.88
CA TYR A 65 -4.28 -2.73 0.06
C TYR A 65 -3.94 -4.20 0.34
N HIS A 66 -3.24 -4.43 1.45
CA HIS A 66 -2.96 -5.79 1.93
C HIS A 66 -4.25 -6.55 2.26
N GLU A 67 -4.12 -7.87 2.42
CA GLU A 67 -5.21 -8.79 2.82
C GLU A 67 -5.99 -8.23 4.02
N GLN A 68 -5.26 -7.74 5.04
CA GLN A 68 -5.83 -7.03 6.17
C GLN A 68 -5.74 -5.52 5.93
N SER A 69 -6.81 -4.95 5.41
CA SER A 69 -6.87 -3.50 5.16
C SER A 69 -8.22 -2.92 5.53
N VAL A 70 -8.37 -1.61 5.30
CA VAL A 70 -9.67 -0.94 5.42
C VAL A 70 -10.73 -1.57 4.51
N LEU A 71 -10.32 -2.26 3.43
CA LEU A 71 -11.25 -2.91 2.50
C LEU A 71 -11.84 -4.21 3.05
N SER A 72 -11.21 -4.86 4.03
CA SER A 72 -11.66 -6.13 4.63
C SER A 72 -11.99 -6.01 6.13
N SER A 73 -12.00 -4.78 6.65
CA SER A 73 -12.13 -4.49 8.09
C SER A 73 -13.46 -4.92 8.74
N GLY A 74 -14.52 -5.13 7.95
CA GLY A 74 -15.83 -5.58 8.42
C GLY A 74 -15.88 -7.08 8.73
N ASP A 75 -14.95 -7.86 8.16
CA ASP A 75 -14.76 -9.25 8.53
C ASP A 75 -13.94 -9.33 9.82
N LYS A 76 -14.62 -9.50 10.95
CA LYS A 76 -14.00 -9.54 12.28
C LYS A 76 -13.32 -10.87 12.58
N VAL A 77 -13.56 -11.92 11.79
CA VAL A 77 -13.07 -13.27 12.07
C VAL A 77 -11.77 -13.51 11.32
N GLU A 78 -11.80 -13.46 9.99
CA GLU A 78 -10.65 -13.82 9.16
C GLU A 78 -9.97 -12.59 8.54
N ARG A 79 -10.69 -11.45 8.45
CA ARG A 79 -10.25 -10.23 7.74
C ARG A 79 -9.86 -10.50 6.29
N LEU A 80 -10.47 -11.50 5.66
CA LEU A 80 -10.21 -11.88 4.28
C LEU A 80 -11.32 -11.42 3.35
N ARG A 81 -12.55 -11.26 3.88
CA ARG A 81 -13.69 -10.84 3.07
C ARG A 81 -13.72 -9.33 2.92
N LEU A 82 -13.90 -8.89 1.68
CA LEU A 82 -14.12 -7.49 1.39
C LEU A 82 -15.41 -6.98 2.03
N ASN A 83 -15.38 -5.71 2.43
CA ASN A 83 -16.54 -4.92 2.79
C ASN A 83 -17.51 -4.80 1.61
N SER A 84 -18.69 -4.23 1.85
CA SER A 84 -19.69 -4.05 0.80
C SER A 84 -19.11 -3.35 -0.43
N LEU A 85 -19.59 -3.73 -1.62
CA LEU A 85 -19.11 -3.17 -2.88
C LEU A 85 -19.20 -1.63 -2.90
N ALA A 86 -20.28 -1.07 -2.34
CA ALA A 86 -20.45 0.37 -2.21
C ALA A 86 -19.34 1.03 -1.37
N PHE A 87 -18.95 0.39 -0.25
CA PHE A 87 -17.86 0.85 0.59
C PHE A 87 -16.52 0.76 -0.13
N VAL A 88 -16.20 -0.39 -0.73
CA VAL A 88 -14.95 -0.62 -1.46
C VAL A 88 -14.83 0.40 -2.60
N LYS A 89 -15.88 0.58 -3.41
CA LYS A 89 -15.92 1.59 -4.48
C LYS A 89 -15.66 2.99 -3.95
N LYS A 90 -16.26 3.37 -2.81
CA LYS A 90 -16.04 4.68 -2.17
C LYS A 90 -14.59 4.89 -1.72
N VAL A 91 -13.93 3.85 -1.19
CA VAL A 91 -12.52 3.93 -0.80
C VAL A 91 -11.64 4.08 -2.05
N LEU A 92 -11.80 3.18 -3.03
CA LEU A 92 -11.00 3.16 -4.26
C LEU A 92 -11.14 4.44 -5.09
N THR A 93 -12.34 5.01 -5.17
CA THR A 93 -12.59 6.29 -5.88
C THR A 93 -11.92 7.49 -5.22
N ARG A 94 -11.74 7.48 -3.90
CA ARG A 94 -11.06 8.56 -3.16
C ARG A 94 -9.54 8.50 -3.23
N ASP A 95 -8.99 7.32 -3.49
CA ASP A 95 -7.56 7.12 -3.68
C ASP A 95 -7.02 8.01 -4.82
N ARG A 96 -5.77 8.47 -4.73
CA ARG A 96 -5.15 9.33 -5.77
C ARG A 96 -4.00 8.63 -6.49
N ALA A 97 -3.71 7.38 -6.15
CA ALA A 97 -2.79 6.56 -6.90
C ALA A 97 -3.37 6.21 -8.28
N GLN A 98 -2.49 6.12 -9.27
CA GLN A 98 -2.85 5.68 -10.61
C GLN A 98 -3.05 4.17 -10.66
N PHE A 99 -2.25 3.43 -9.87
CA PHE A 99 -2.32 2.00 -9.74
C PHE A 99 -2.76 1.63 -8.32
N ILE A 100 -3.82 0.84 -8.21
CA ILE A 100 -4.27 0.29 -6.94
C ILE A 100 -4.00 -1.20 -6.96
N VAL A 101 -3.32 -1.70 -5.93
CA VAL A 101 -2.96 -3.11 -5.78
C VAL A 101 -3.70 -3.68 -4.59
#